data_AF-A0A936TMH4-F1
#
_entry.id   AF-A0A936TMH4-F1
#
_cell.length_a   1.000
_cell.length_b   1.000
_cell.length_c   1.000
_cell.angle_alpha   90.00
_cell.angle_beta   90.00
_cell.angle_gamma   90.00
#
_symmetry.space_group_name_H-M   'P 1'
#
loop_
_entity.id
_entity.type
_entity.pdbx_description
1 polymer ?
#
loop_
_entity_poly.entity_id
_entity_poly.type
_entity_poly.pdbx_seq_one_letter_code
_entity_poly.pdbx_strand_id
1 'polypeptide(L)'
;MTKPSLLLLAALATLTVGTAQAAPSDDACAALMEARGHLVTMIGSSDKSAYDGLKAKIHGASAKLDATLAAMAKSYNAGDEAKAAAFKPTWEDFKKTRETEIIPFVYAGKQADAKALAGGIQAERMGKMKAAMGCK
;
A
#
# COMPACT_ATOMS: atom_id res chain seq x y z
N MET A 1 -51.75 5.67 53.41
CA MET A 1 -50.32 6.01 53.62
C MET A 1 -49.51 5.16 52.67
N THR A 2 -48.89 5.81 51.70
CA THR A 2 -48.14 5.25 50.57
C THR A 2 -46.76 4.73 51.01
N LYS A 3 -46.28 3.63 50.41
CA LYS A 3 -44.85 3.31 50.40
C LYS A 3 -44.44 2.66 49.07
N PRO A 4 -43.31 3.06 48.47
CA PRO A 4 -43.14 3.12 47.03
C PRO A 4 -42.28 1.99 46.45
N SER A 5 -42.58 1.72 45.18
CA SER A 5 -41.74 1.38 44.03
C SER A 5 -40.41 0.65 44.19
N LEU A 6 -40.40 -0.53 43.57
CA LEU A 6 -39.35 -1.10 42.71
C LEU A 6 -38.31 -0.09 42.20
N LEU A 7 -37.03 -0.42 42.35
CA LEU A 7 -35.95 0.06 41.48
C LEU A 7 -35.14 -1.16 40.99
N LEU A 8 -35.43 -1.57 39.75
CA LEU A 8 -34.59 -2.44 38.94
C LEU A 8 -33.37 -1.61 38.48
N LEU A 9 -32.15 -1.98 38.86
CA LEU A 9 -30.94 -1.51 38.18
C LEU A 9 -30.70 -2.36 36.94
N ALA A 10 -30.96 -1.80 35.76
CA ALA A 10 -30.54 -2.36 34.48
C ALA A 10 -29.08 -1.94 34.21
N ALA A 11 -28.14 -2.88 34.31
CA ALA A 11 -26.77 -2.69 33.88
C ALA A 11 -26.72 -2.76 32.34
N LEU A 12 -26.56 -1.59 31.69
CA LEU A 12 -26.40 -1.49 30.24
C LEU A 12 -24.92 -1.78 29.89
N ALA A 13 -24.58 -3.03 29.63
CA ALA A 13 -23.30 -3.40 29.05
C ALA A 13 -23.30 -3.06 27.55
N THR A 14 -22.70 -1.94 27.18
CA THR A 14 -22.44 -1.60 25.78
C THR A 14 -21.30 -2.47 25.27
N LEU A 15 -21.65 -3.62 24.67
CA LEU A 15 -20.75 -4.39 23.82
C LEU A 15 -20.44 -3.55 22.58
N THR A 16 -19.30 -2.87 22.57
CA THR A 16 -18.73 -2.31 21.34
C THR A 16 -18.28 -3.49 20.48
N VAL A 17 -19.14 -3.88 19.53
CA VAL A 17 -18.73 -4.76 18.43
C VAL A 17 -17.72 -3.96 17.60
N GLY A 18 -16.43 -4.16 17.86
CA GLY A 18 -15.36 -3.59 17.05
C GLY A 18 -15.51 -4.12 15.63
N THR A 19 -15.86 -3.26 14.69
CA THR A 19 -15.75 -3.57 13.26
C THR A 19 -14.29 -3.90 12.99
N ALA A 20 -14.01 -5.12 12.50
CA ALA A 20 -12.67 -5.50 12.05
C ALA A 20 -12.30 -4.64 10.83
N GLN A 21 -11.79 -3.44 11.07
CA GLN A 21 -11.15 -2.63 10.05
C GLN A 21 -9.89 -3.37 9.62
N ALA A 22 -9.67 -3.54 8.31
CA ALA A 22 -8.39 -4.02 7.81
C ALA A 22 -7.27 -3.11 8.37
N ALA A 23 -6.15 -3.70 8.79
CA ALA A 23 -5.06 -2.92 9.33
C ALA A 23 -4.50 -2.00 8.23
N PRO A 24 -4.10 -0.75 8.53
CA PRO A 24 -3.46 0.13 7.54
C PRO A 24 -2.24 -0.51 6.84
N SER A 25 -1.57 -1.44 7.52
CA SER A 25 -0.50 -2.26 6.93
C SER A 25 -0.99 -3.15 5.78
N ASP A 26 -2.16 -3.77 5.90
CA ASP A 26 -2.74 -4.62 4.86
C ASP A 26 -3.13 -3.79 3.62
N ASP A 27 -3.69 -2.60 3.85
CA ASP A 27 -4.01 -1.64 2.77
C ASP A 27 -2.75 -1.18 2.02
N ALA A 28 -1.67 -0.91 2.77
CA ALA A 28 -0.38 -0.57 2.19
C ALA A 28 0.19 -1.73 1.34
N CYS A 29 0.10 -2.97 1.85
CA CYS A 29 0.51 -4.15 1.12
C CYS A 29 -0.31 -4.35 -0.16
N ALA A 30 -1.63 -4.20 -0.10
CA ALA A 30 -2.50 -4.32 -1.25
C ALA A 30 -2.16 -3.29 -2.34
N ALA A 31 -2.02 -2.01 -1.96
CA ALA A 31 -1.68 -0.95 -2.89
C ALA A 31 -0.28 -1.12 -3.51
N LEU A 32 0.71 -1.59 -2.73
CA LEU A 32 2.04 -1.94 -3.24
C LEU A 32 1.97 -3.06 -4.29
N MET A 33 1.23 -4.14 -4.00
CA MET A 33 1.07 -5.27 -4.91
C MET A 33 0.32 -4.88 -6.18
N GLU A 34 -0.70 -4.03 -6.07
CA GLU A 34 -1.45 -3.48 -7.20
C GLU A 34 -0.54 -2.65 -8.13
N ALA A 35 0.22 -1.70 -7.56
CA ALA A 35 1.16 -0.88 -8.34
C ALA A 35 2.22 -1.75 -9.04
N ARG A 36 2.75 -2.78 -8.35
CA ARG A 36 3.70 -3.73 -8.94
C ARG A 36 3.06 -4.56 -10.05
N GLY A 37 1.84 -5.05 -9.85
CA GLY A 37 1.10 -5.83 -10.83
C GLY A 37 0.92 -5.06 -12.14
N HIS A 38 0.47 -3.81 -12.06
CA HIS A 38 0.34 -2.96 -13.25
C HIS A 38 1.68 -2.68 -13.95
N LEU A 39 2.76 -2.48 -13.19
CA LEU A 39 4.09 -2.31 -13.77
C LEU A 39 4.58 -3.57 -14.50
N VAL A 40 4.39 -4.75 -13.91
CA VAL A 40 4.76 -6.02 -14.55
C VAL A 40 3.95 -6.25 -15.82
N THR A 41 2.64 -5.98 -15.80
CA THR A 41 1.79 -6.01 -17.00
C THR A 41 2.28 -5.03 -18.06
N MET A 42 2.66 -3.81 -17.67
CA MET A 42 3.20 -2.80 -18.58
C MET A 42 4.50 -3.25 -19.25
N ILE A 43 5.43 -3.84 -18.50
CA ILE A 43 6.70 -4.38 -19.02
C ILE A 43 6.46 -5.55 -19.99
N GLY A 44 5.47 -6.40 -19.71
CA GLY A 44 5.14 -7.56 -20.53
C GLY A 44 4.25 -7.26 -21.75
N SER A 45 3.69 -6.05 -21.84
CA SER A 45 2.76 -5.70 -22.91
C SER A 45 3.48 -5.28 -24.20
N SER A 46 3.10 -5.90 -25.32
CA SER A 46 3.45 -5.44 -26.67
C SER A 46 2.49 -4.35 -27.19
N ASP A 47 1.35 -4.16 -26.52
CA ASP A 47 0.36 -3.12 -26.87
C ASP A 47 0.78 -1.78 -26.27
N LYS A 48 1.38 -0.93 -27.11
CA LYS A 48 1.80 0.41 -26.74
C LYS A 48 0.62 1.35 -26.43
N SER A 49 -0.55 1.09 -26.99
CA SER A 49 -1.74 1.92 -26.73
C SER A 49 -2.22 1.77 -25.28
N ALA A 50 -1.90 0.66 -24.62
CA ALA A 50 -2.22 0.41 -23.22
C ALA A 50 -1.24 1.07 -22.23
N TYR A 51 -0.08 1.58 -22.68
CA TYR A 51 1.00 2.04 -21.78
C TYR A 51 0.55 3.20 -20.89
N ASP A 52 -0.10 4.22 -21.44
CA ASP A 52 -0.55 5.37 -20.66
C ASP A 52 -1.62 4.97 -19.63
N GLY A 53 -2.54 4.07 -20.00
CA GLY A 53 -3.55 3.54 -19.10
C GLY A 53 -2.95 2.72 -17.96
N LEU A 54 -1.93 1.90 -18.23
CA LEU A 54 -1.22 1.14 -17.20
C LEU A 54 -0.39 2.07 -16.30
N LYS A 55 0.30 3.05 -16.87
CA LYS A 55 1.03 4.08 -16.11
C LYS A 55 0.11 4.82 -15.15
N ALA A 56 -1.07 5.24 -15.61
CA ALA A 56 -2.07 5.88 -14.77
C ALA A 56 -2.53 4.98 -13.60
N LYS A 57 -2.75 3.68 -13.85
CA LYS A 57 -3.10 2.72 -12.78
C LYS A 57 -1.97 2.52 -11.77
N ILE A 58 -0.72 2.44 -12.22
CA ILE A 58 0.46 2.38 -11.34
C ILE A 58 0.50 3.61 -10.43
N HIS A 59 0.26 4.81 -10.98
CA HIS A 59 0.25 6.06 -10.22
C HIS A 59 -0.94 6.14 -9.27
N GLY A 60 -2.12 5.68 -9.67
CA GLY A 60 -3.30 5.59 -8.80
C GLY A 60 -3.06 4.72 -7.56
N ALA A 61 -2.54 3.50 -7.77
CA ALA A 61 -2.18 2.60 -6.67
C ALA A 61 -1.05 3.17 -5.80
N SER A 62 -0.06 3.83 -6.43
CA SER A 62 1.03 4.51 -5.70
C SER A 62 0.51 5.66 -4.83
N ALA A 63 -0.44 6.45 -5.33
CA ALA A 63 -1.06 7.54 -4.57
C ALA A 63 -1.88 7.02 -3.39
N LYS A 64 -2.58 5.89 -3.56
CA LYS A 64 -3.26 5.20 -2.44
C LYS A 64 -2.25 4.78 -1.37
N LEU A 65 -1.13 4.16 -1.77
CA LEU A 65 -0.06 3.77 -0.85
C LEU A 65 0.56 4.99 -0.14
N ASP A 66 0.85 6.08 -0.87
CA ASP A 66 1.35 7.33 -0.29
C ASP A 66 0.37 7.88 0.77
N ALA A 67 -0.93 7.85 0.49
CA ALA A 67 -1.96 8.29 1.44
C ALA A 67 -2.02 7.41 2.69
N THR A 68 -1.95 6.08 2.53
CA THR A 68 -1.92 5.13 3.66
C THR A 68 -0.68 5.36 4.52
N LEU A 69 0.51 5.51 3.93
CA LEU A 69 1.74 5.80 4.67
C LEU A 69 1.66 7.13 5.42
N ALA A 70 1.07 8.16 4.81
CA ALA A 70 0.87 9.45 5.46
C ALA A 70 -0.10 9.38 6.65
N ALA A 71 -1.14 8.54 6.57
CA ALA A 71 -2.07 8.29 7.67
C ALA A 71 -1.38 7.50 8.80
N MET A 72 -0.62 6.45 8.46
CA MET A 72 0.15 5.65 9.42
C MET A 72 1.18 6.49 10.18
N ALA A 73 1.89 7.38 9.50
CA ALA A 73 2.86 8.30 10.11
C ALA A 73 2.24 9.34 11.05
N LYS A 74 0.92 9.52 11.01
CA LYS A 74 0.15 10.41 11.91
C LYS A 74 -0.71 9.63 12.90
N SER A 75 -0.58 8.29 12.91
CA SER A 75 -1.36 7.41 13.79
C SER A 75 -0.93 7.59 15.24
N TYR A 76 -1.87 7.49 16.17
CA TYR A 76 -1.54 7.37 17.61
C TYR A 76 -0.97 5.98 17.95
N ASN A 77 -0.96 5.05 17.00
CA ASN A 77 -0.33 3.75 17.14
C ASN A 77 1.16 3.84 16.73
N ALA A 78 2.06 3.74 17.72
CA ALA A 78 3.51 3.78 17.52
C ALA A 78 4.03 2.68 16.57
N GLY A 79 3.33 1.53 16.48
CA GLY A 79 3.68 0.47 15.55
C GLY A 79 3.42 0.86 14.09
N ASP A 80 2.31 1.55 13.81
CA ASP A 80 2.02 2.05 12.45
C ASP A 80 3.01 3.14 12.04
N GLU A 81 3.32 4.06 12.96
CA GLU A 81 4.31 5.11 12.73
C GLU A 81 5.69 4.50 12.40
N ALA A 82 6.16 3.55 13.21
CA ALA A 82 7.45 2.90 13.01
C ALA A 82 7.52 2.14 11.67
N LYS A 83 6.44 1.43 11.29
CA LYS A 83 6.36 0.76 9.98
C LYS A 83 6.42 1.76 8.83
N ALA A 84 5.66 2.85 8.91
CA ALA A 84 5.67 3.88 7.86
C ALA A 84 7.06 4.53 7.72
N ALA A 85 7.74 4.82 8.83
CA ALA A 85 9.10 5.36 8.85
C ALA A 85 10.11 4.39 8.23
N ALA A 86 10.03 3.09 8.54
CA ALA A 86 10.90 2.07 7.96
C ALA A 86 10.64 1.82 6.47
N PHE A 87 9.39 1.94 6.02
CA PHE A 87 8.98 1.69 4.64
C PHE A 87 9.40 2.81 3.69
N LYS A 88 9.22 4.07 4.12
CA LYS A 88 9.25 5.26 3.24
C LYS A 88 10.55 5.44 2.43
N PRO A 89 11.76 5.32 2.99
CA PRO A 89 12.98 5.54 2.20
C PRO A 89 13.09 4.56 1.02
N THR A 90 12.79 3.28 1.26
CA THR A 90 12.83 2.25 0.22
C THR A 90 11.75 2.48 -0.84
N TRP A 91 10.58 2.99 -0.43
CA TRP A 91 9.50 3.34 -1.36
C TRP A 91 9.86 4.47 -2.31
N GLU A 92 10.53 5.52 -1.81
CA GLU A 92 10.99 6.61 -2.67
C GLU A 92 12.02 6.14 -3.69
N ASP A 93 12.97 5.28 -3.29
CA ASP A 93 13.94 4.68 -4.22
C ASP A 93 13.27 3.73 -5.22
N PHE A 94 12.24 2.99 -4.79
CA PHE A 94 11.46 2.11 -5.66
C PHE A 94 10.73 2.93 -6.73
N LYS A 95 10.05 4.02 -6.34
CA LYS A 95 9.40 4.96 -7.25
C LYS A 95 10.42 5.60 -8.20
N LYS A 96 11.56 6.06 -7.68
CA LYS A 96 12.61 6.70 -8.50
C LYS A 96 13.04 5.81 -9.66
N THR A 97 13.51 4.58 -9.39
CA THR A 97 13.91 3.65 -10.47
C THR A 97 12.75 3.32 -11.42
N ARG A 98 11.50 3.27 -10.93
CA ARG A 98 10.33 3.09 -11.80
C ARG A 98 10.18 4.25 -12.79
N GLU A 99 10.19 5.48 -12.30
CA GLU A 99 9.91 6.67 -13.10
C GLU A 99 11.07 7.09 -14.00
N THR A 100 12.31 6.91 -13.54
CA THR A 100 13.50 7.41 -14.27
C THR A 100 14.15 6.38 -15.17
N GLU A 101 13.87 5.09 -14.99
CA GLU A 101 14.56 4.02 -15.74
C GLU A 101 13.56 3.05 -16.38
N ILE A 102 12.76 2.34 -15.57
CA ILE A 102 11.91 1.24 -16.05
C ILE A 102 10.84 1.73 -17.03
N ILE A 103 10.05 2.73 -16.64
CA ILE A 103 8.99 3.28 -17.51
C ILE A 103 9.61 3.84 -18.81
N PRO A 104 10.66 4.70 -18.77
CA PRO A 104 11.34 5.13 -19.99
C PRO A 104 11.81 3.99 -20.90
N PHE A 105 12.36 2.91 -20.35
CA PHE A 105 12.75 1.74 -21.15
C PHE A 105 11.55 1.06 -21.81
N VAL A 106 10.41 0.95 -21.13
CA VAL A 106 9.19 0.40 -21.75
C VAL A 106 8.76 1.27 -22.95
N TYR A 107 8.68 2.58 -22.80
CA TYR A 107 8.31 3.48 -23.91
C TYR A 107 9.33 3.44 -25.06
N ALA A 108 10.61 3.27 -24.75
CA ALA A 108 11.67 3.13 -25.74
C ALA A 108 11.70 1.74 -26.44
N GLY A 109 10.82 0.81 -26.07
CA GLY A 109 10.84 -0.55 -26.62
C GLY A 109 12.02 -1.40 -26.14
N LYS A 110 12.56 -1.10 -24.95
CA LYS A 110 13.66 -1.82 -24.30
C LYS A 110 13.15 -2.73 -23.18
N GLN A 111 12.25 -3.66 -23.52
CA GLN A 111 11.58 -4.52 -22.54
C GLN A 111 12.56 -5.40 -21.74
N ALA A 112 13.65 -5.86 -22.36
CA ALA A 112 14.67 -6.66 -21.68
C ALA A 112 15.34 -5.86 -20.54
N ASP A 113 15.72 -4.60 -20.80
CA ASP A 113 16.33 -3.72 -19.81
C ASP A 113 15.34 -3.37 -18.70
N ALA A 114 14.09 -3.07 -19.07
CA ALA A 114 13.00 -2.84 -18.11
C ALA A 114 12.77 -4.06 -17.20
N LYS A 115 12.77 -5.26 -17.77
CA LYS A 115 12.61 -6.53 -17.03
C LYS A 115 13.79 -6.80 -16.10
N ALA A 116 15.02 -6.51 -16.53
CA ALA A 116 16.21 -6.67 -15.71
C ALA A 116 16.16 -5.77 -14.46
N LEU A 117 15.82 -4.49 -14.62
CA LEU A 117 15.68 -3.56 -13.49
C LEU A 117 14.50 -3.93 -12.58
N ALA A 118 13.36 -4.28 -13.16
CA ALA A 118 12.17 -4.67 -12.41
C ALA A 118 12.38 -5.96 -11.62
N GLY A 119 13.09 -6.94 -12.19
CA GLY A 119 13.41 -8.23 -11.56
C GLY A 119 14.63 -8.19 -10.62
N GLY A 120 15.51 -7.21 -10.80
CA GLY A 120 16.69 -6.99 -9.96
C GLY A 120 16.40 -6.02 -8.82
N ILE A 121 17.01 -4.84 -8.86
CA ILE A 121 17.02 -3.89 -7.75
C ILE A 121 15.61 -3.48 -7.29
N GLN A 122 14.65 -3.38 -8.22
CA GLN A 122 13.29 -3.01 -7.83
C GLN A 122 12.59 -4.15 -7.05
N ALA A 123 12.86 -5.42 -7.38
CA ALA A 123 12.33 -6.57 -6.63
C ALA A 123 12.97 -6.69 -5.24
N GLU A 124 14.27 -6.42 -5.10
CA GLU A 124 14.93 -6.37 -3.79
C GLU A 124 14.29 -5.33 -2.87
N ARG A 125 14.07 -4.11 -3.38
CA ARG A 125 13.38 -3.03 -2.66
C ARG A 125 11.95 -3.42 -2.30
N MET A 126 11.24 -4.13 -3.19
CA MET A 126 9.93 -4.68 -2.89
C MET A 126 9.96 -5.65 -1.70
N GLY A 127 10.96 -6.54 -1.63
CA GLY A 127 11.14 -7.46 -0.51
C GLY A 127 11.32 -6.73 0.82
N LYS A 128 12.14 -5.68 0.85
CA LYS A 128 12.34 -4.81 2.04
C LYS A 128 11.05 -4.13 2.48
N MET A 129 10.27 -3.59 1.53
CA MET A 129 8.98 -2.97 1.80
C MET A 129 7.95 -3.98 2.33
N LYS A 130 7.87 -5.18 1.73
CA LYS A 130 7.01 -6.27 2.24
C LYS A 130 7.36 -6.64 3.67
N ALA A 131 8.66 -6.78 3.98
CA ALA A 131 9.12 -7.10 5.31
C ALA A 131 8.77 -6.01 6.34
N ALA A 132 8.99 -4.72 5.99
CA ALA A 132 8.68 -3.60 6.86
C ALA A 132 7.19 -3.52 7.22
N MET A 133 6.31 -3.88 6.29
CA MET A 133 4.86 -3.79 6.47
C MET A 133 4.22 -5.10 6.98
N GLY A 134 4.95 -6.22 6.94
CA GLY A 134 4.42 -7.55 7.28
C GLY A 134 3.51 -8.14 6.20
N CYS A 135 3.75 -7.81 4.93
CA CYS A 135 2.94 -8.31 3.82
C CYS A 135 3.08 -9.82 3.67
N LYS A 136 1.94 -10.51 3.55
CA LYS A 136 1.87 -11.96 3.28
C LYS A 136 2.29 -12.31 1.85
#